data_AF-A0A920T4J3-F1
#
_entry.id   AF-A0A920T4J3-F1
#
_cell.length_a   1.000
_cell.length_b   1.000
_cell.length_c   1.000
_cell.angle_alpha   90.00
_cell.angle_beta   90.00
_cell.angle_gamma   90.00
#
_symmetry.space_group_name_H-M   'P 1'
#
loop_
_entity.id
_entity.type
_entity.pdbx_description
1 polymer ?
#
loop_
_entity_poly.entity_id
_entity_poly.type
_entity_poly.pdbx_seq_one_letter_code
_entity_poly.pdbx_strand_id
1 'polypeptide(L)'
;MDLVKISLENNSNMVCKFNTMILGYDDYSYFLKEINGELFGLPVLGNLSLNRKTSILKGAIEALEFSFPEELFSKLPLKTKFSTFTGHFNFESDLENFYGELSVENQLGLNMIGHFDFSKRGKTWIIKDLELEGENSKLTLNGLWNENERISWYMNLDNFDLGRWLKNQKPTEMSGLFIMDAGLTDQGALDQIDMTIEMIENKLFNQGEISIHGQLSYRIVYYQQLIP
;
A
#
# COMPACT_ATOMS: atom_id res chain seq x y z
N MET A 1 -5.67 0.78 27.19
CA MET A 1 -6.97 0.20 27.55
C MET A 1 -7.91 0.65 26.47
N ASP A 2 -8.33 -0.27 25.60
CA ASP A 2 -9.15 0.08 24.45
C ASP A 2 -10.59 0.33 24.91
N LEU A 3 -11.22 1.38 24.37
CA LEU A 3 -12.61 1.71 24.71
C LEU A 3 -13.58 0.80 23.97
N VAL A 4 -13.30 0.53 22.69
CA VAL A 4 -14.15 -0.28 21.81
C VAL A 4 -13.27 -1.20 20.97
N LYS A 5 -13.64 -2.47 20.90
CA LYS A 5 -13.04 -3.46 20.01
C LYS A 5 -14.12 -3.99 19.07
N ILE A 6 -13.90 -3.88 17.77
CA ILE A 6 -14.79 -4.38 16.72
C ILE A 6 -14.02 -5.42 15.91
N SER A 7 -14.68 -6.53 15.58
CA SER A 7 -14.15 -7.56 14.67
C SER A 7 -15.20 -7.91 13.64
N LEU A 8 -14.77 -8.23 12.42
CA LEU A 8 -15.67 -8.77 11.40
C LEU A 8 -16.07 -10.19 11.77
N GLU A 9 -17.37 -10.52 11.71
CA GLU A 9 -17.89 -11.85 12.07
C GLU A 9 -17.19 -12.99 11.33
N ASN A 10 -16.85 -12.76 10.06
CA ASN A 10 -16.23 -13.78 9.20
C ASN A 10 -14.70 -13.74 9.19
N ASN A 11 -14.08 -12.80 9.91
CA ASN A 11 -12.63 -12.70 10.00
C ASN A 11 -12.21 -12.06 11.33
N SER A 12 -12.01 -12.89 12.35
CA SER A 12 -11.62 -12.47 13.70
C SER A 12 -10.24 -11.80 13.77
N ASN A 13 -9.41 -11.95 12.72
CA ASN A 13 -8.09 -11.32 12.65
C ASN A 13 -8.17 -9.87 12.15
N MET A 14 -9.25 -9.51 11.48
CA MET A 14 -9.55 -8.13 11.10
C MET A 14 -10.22 -7.41 12.27
N VAL A 15 -9.36 -6.87 13.15
CA VAL A 15 -9.78 -6.19 14.37
C VAL A 15 -9.54 -4.69 14.24
N CYS A 16 -10.54 -3.91 14.64
CA CYS A 16 -10.42 -2.49 14.90
C CYS A 16 -10.46 -2.25 16.41
N LYS A 17 -9.49 -1.51 16.95
CA LYS A 17 -9.44 -1.14 18.38
C LYS A 17 -9.44 0.38 18.46
N PHE A 18 -10.31 0.96 19.26
CA PHE A 18 -10.39 2.41 19.39
C PHE A 18 -10.12 2.82 20.83
N ASN A 19 -9.11 3.67 21.00
CA ASN A 19 -8.79 4.32 22.26
C ASN A 19 -9.75 5.48 22.51
N THR A 20 -10.00 6.28 21.47
CA THR A 20 -11.03 7.33 21.46
C THR A 20 -11.78 7.33 20.14
N MET A 21 -13.08 7.63 20.21
CA MET A 21 -13.94 7.79 19.04
C MET A 21 -15.25 8.46 19.47
N ILE A 22 -15.68 9.47 18.73
CA ILE A 22 -17.00 10.07 18.87
C ILE A 22 -17.90 9.54 17.74
N LEU A 23 -18.87 8.71 18.10
CA LEU A 23 -19.93 8.26 17.20
C LEU A 23 -21.13 9.20 17.32
N GLY A 24 -21.67 9.63 16.18
CA GLY A 24 -22.89 10.43 16.17
C GLY A 24 -23.57 10.41 14.81
N TYR A 25 -24.68 11.16 14.73
CA TYR A 25 -25.39 11.38 13.49
C TYR A 25 -26.06 12.75 13.51
N ASP A 26 -26.32 13.28 12.32
CA ASP A 26 -27.11 14.48 12.10
C ASP A 26 -28.12 14.26 10.96
N ASP A 27 -28.75 15.34 10.50
CA ASP A 27 -29.74 15.29 9.41
C ASP A 27 -29.16 14.81 8.08
N TYR A 28 -27.83 14.86 7.92
CA TYR A 28 -27.12 14.60 6.67
C TYR A 28 -26.24 13.35 6.72
N SER A 29 -25.66 13.00 7.86
CA SER A 29 -24.60 11.99 7.95
C SER A 29 -24.63 11.16 9.24
N TYR A 30 -24.13 9.93 9.15
CA TYR A 30 -23.54 9.22 10.30
C TYR A 30 -22.05 9.56 10.33
N PHE A 31 -21.46 9.76 11.50
CA PHE A 31 -20.05 10.12 11.59
C PHE A 31 -19.31 9.42 12.73
N LEU A 32 -18.03 9.19 12.49
CA LEU A 32 -17.01 8.85 13.47
C LEU A 32 -15.98 9.98 13.47
N LYS A 33 -15.85 10.69 14.59
CA LYS A 33 -14.90 11.78 14.75
C LYS A 33 -13.86 11.44 15.80
N GLU A 34 -12.71 12.10 15.71
CA GLU A 34 -11.62 11.94 16.68
C GLU A 34 -11.23 10.46 16.89
N ILE A 35 -11.23 9.71 15.78
CA ILE A 35 -10.77 8.32 15.76
C ILE A 35 -9.31 8.36 16.19
N ASN A 36 -8.99 7.58 17.22
CA ASN A 36 -7.64 7.23 17.61
C ASN A 36 -7.63 5.77 18.02
N GLY A 37 -6.83 4.97 17.36
CA GLY A 37 -6.78 3.54 17.62
C GLY A 37 -5.96 2.78 16.60
N GLU A 38 -6.33 1.53 16.38
CA GLU A 38 -5.73 0.62 15.41
C GLU A 38 -6.81 0.11 14.46
N LEU A 39 -6.57 0.20 13.15
CA LEU A 39 -7.33 -0.52 12.12
C LEU A 39 -6.45 -1.63 11.58
N PHE A 40 -6.86 -2.88 11.81
CA PHE A 40 -6.12 -4.07 11.33
C PHE A 40 -4.65 -4.10 11.78
N GLY A 41 -4.39 -3.61 12.99
CA GLY A 41 -3.04 -3.52 13.57
C GLY A 41 -2.25 -2.27 13.17
N LEU A 42 -2.78 -1.44 12.28
CA LEU A 42 -2.17 -0.16 11.88
C LEU A 42 -2.70 0.97 12.76
N PRO A 43 -1.86 1.71 13.49
CA PRO A 43 -2.31 2.87 14.26
C PRO A 43 -2.89 3.94 13.33
N VAL A 44 -4.07 4.44 13.64
CA VAL A 44 -4.73 5.47 12.85
C VAL A 44 -5.31 6.60 13.69
N LEU A 45 -5.32 7.78 13.10
CA LEU A 45 -6.09 8.94 13.54
C LEU A 45 -7.07 9.34 12.44
N GLY A 46 -8.17 10.02 12.78
CA GLY A 46 -8.94 10.74 11.79
C GLY A 46 -10.45 10.77 11.99
N ASN A 47 -11.16 10.94 10.88
CA ASN A 47 -12.60 11.12 10.86
C ASN A 47 -13.21 10.41 9.65
N LEU A 48 -14.42 9.88 9.83
CA LEU A 48 -15.24 9.27 8.80
C LEU A 48 -16.66 9.86 8.86
N SER A 49 -17.28 10.02 7.70
CA SER A 49 -18.69 10.40 7.61
C SER A 49 -19.37 9.69 6.45
N LEU A 50 -20.55 9.13 6.69
CA LEU A 50 -21.38 8.47 5.70
C LEU A 50 -22.65 9.30 5.48
N ASN A 51 -22.81 9.84 4.27
CA ASN A 51 -24.00 10.60 3.90
C ASN A 51 -25.23 9.68 3.88
N ARG A 52 -26.30 10.08 4.57
CA ARG A 52 -27.52 9.28 4.76
C ARG A 52 -28.39 9.18 3.50
N LYS A 53 -28.25 10.11 2.55
CA LYS A 53 -29.06 10.17 1.32
C LYS A 53 -28.32 9.57 0.14
N THR A 54 -27.03 9.90 -0.01
CA THR A 54 -26.23 9.47 -1.16
C THR A 54 -25.45 8.18 -0.88
N SER A 55 -25.36 7.75 0.38
CA SER A 55 -24.49 6.64 0.83
C SER A 55 -23.01 6.84 0.50
N ILE A 56 -22.60 8.08 0.28
CA ILE A 56 -21.21 8.44 0.05
C ILE A 56 -20.47 8.50 1.39
N LEU A 57 -19.42 7.70 1.52
CA LEU A 57 -18.45 7.73 2.58
C LEU A 57 -17.38 8.78 2.27
N LYS A 58 -17.05 9.62 3.24
CA LYS A 58 -15.89 10.51 3.22
C LYS A 58 -15.00 10.22 4.40
N GLY A 59 -13.69 10.24 4.17
CA GLY A 59 -12.71 10.04 5.22
C GLY A 59 -11.53 10.99 5.12
N ALA A 60 -11.03 11.38 6.28
CA ALA A 60 -9.74 12.02 6.47
C ALA A 60 -9.00 11.18 7.51
N ILE A 61 -8.11 10.30 7.07
CA ILE A 61 -7.44 9.29 7.89
C ILE A 61 -5.93 9.49 7.81
N GLU A 62 -5.27 9.43 8.94
CA GLU A 62 -3.83 9.37 9.07
C GLU A 62 -3.44 7.98 9.57
N ALA A 63 -2.66 7.27 8.78
CA ALA A 63 -2.07 5.98 9.12
C ALA A 63 -0.64 6.20 9.60
N LEU A 64 -0.38 5.93 10.86
CA LEU A 64 0.90 6.17 11.51
C LEU A 64 1.78 4.94 11.44
N GLU A 65 3.08 5.16 11.26
CA GLU A 65 4.13 4.13 11.35
C GLU A 65 3.88 2.88 10.48
N PHE A 66 3.20 3.04 9.34
CA PHE A 66 3.00 1.93 8.41
C PHE A 66 4.36 1.39 7.95
N SER A 67 4.49 0.08 7.88
CA SER A 67 5.57 -0.59 7.15
C SER A 67 5.00 -1.77 6.40
N PHE A 68 5.66 -2.16 5.31
CA PHE A 68 5.27 -3.35 4.58
C PHE A 68 5.39 -4.59 5.49
N PRO A 69 4.35 -5.45 5.56
CA PRO A 69 4.40 -6.65 6.39
C PRO A 69 5.58 -7.56 6.02
N GLU A 70 6.34 -8.02 7.01
CA GLU A 70 7.47 -8.94 6.76
C GLU A 70 6.98 -10.27 6.17
N GLU A 71 5.76 -10.68 6.53
CA GLU A 71 5.09 -11.89 6.07
C GLU A 71 4.93 -11.90 4.54
N LEU A 72 4.69 -10.73 3.92
CA LEU A 72 4.54 -10.57 2.48
C LEU A 72 5.76 -11.12 1.73
N PHE A 73 6.96 -10.88 2.28
CA PHE A 73 8.25 -11.26 1.68
C PHE A 73 8.84 -12.53 2.30
N SER A 74 8.15 -13.18 3.24
CA SER A 74 8.69 -14.29 4.06
C SER A 74 9.19 -15.49 3.26
N LYS A 75 8.71 -15.67 2.02
CA LYS A 75 9.16 -16.73 1.11
C LYS A 75 10.25 -16.31 0.14
N LEU A 76 10.48 -15.01 -0.03
CA LEU A 76 11.49 -14.51 -0.96
C LEU A 76 12.88 -14.65 -0.35
N PRO A 77 13.91 -14.93 -1.16
CA PRO A 77 15.28 -14.99 -0.68
C PRO A 77 15.82 -13.62 -0.23
N LEU A 78 15.22 -12.54 -0.69
CA LEU A 78 15.62 -11.17 -0.37
C LEU A 78 14.87 -10.65 0.86
N LYS A 79 15.63 -10.31 1.91
CA LYS A 79 15.10 -9.65 3.10
C LYS A 79 15.36 -8.15 3.00
N THR A 80 14.36 -7.40 2.53
CA THR A 80 14.42 -5.94 2.47
C THR A 80 14.03 -5.34 3.81
N LYS A 81 14.72 -4.27 4.23
CA LYS A 81 14.38 -3.50 5.44
C LYS A 81 13.75 -2.16 5.07
N PHE A 82 12.43 -2.15 5.03
CA PHE A 82 11.68 -0.93 4.76
C PHE A 82 11.74 0.03 5.94
N SER A 83 11.65 1.33 5.63
CA SER A 83 11.34 2.35 6.62
C SER A 83 9.86 2.26 7.04
N THR A 84 9.54 2.90 8.16
CA THR A 84 8.15 3.20 8.50
C THR A 84 7.77 4.53 7.86
N PHE A 85 6.51 4.70 7.49
CA PHE A 85 5.99 5.94 6.93
C PHE A 85 4.64 6.31 7.52
N THR A 86 4.34 7.60 7.50
CA THR A 86 3.03 8.15 7.82
C THR A 86 2.30 8.42 6.50
N GLY A 87 1.06 7.97 6.41
CA GLY A 87 0.19 8.22 5.26
C GLY A 87 -1.01 9.05 5.65
N HIS A 88 -1.32 10.11 4.91
CA HIS A 88 -2.56 10.86 5.07
C HIS A 88 -3.46 10.59 3.87
N PHE A 89 -4.74 10.31 4.12
CA PHE A 89 -5.73 9.94 3.11
C PHE A 89 -6.96 10.81 3.27
N ASN A 90 -7.25 11.62 2.25
CA ASN A 90 -8.51 12.35 2.14
C ASN A 90 -9.29 11.77 0.98
N PHE A 91 -10.42 11.14 1.25
CA PHE A 91 -11.10 10.33 0.25
C PHE A 91 -12.62 10.43 0.29
N GLU A 92 -13.21 10.06 -0.83
CA GLU A 92 -14.64 9.86 -1.01
C GLU A 92 -14.88 8.49 -1.67
N SER A 93 -15.99 7.84 -1.30
CA SER A 93 -16.32 6.52 -1.79
C SER A 93 -17.82 6.22 -1.77
N ASP A 94 -18.29 5.52 -2.79
CA ASP A 94 -19.61 4.87 -2.81
C ASP A 94 -19.55 3.39 -2.34
N LEU A 95 -18.44 3.01 -1.69
CA LEU A 95 -18.05 1.65 -1.27
C LEU A 95 -17.63 0.70 -2.39
N GLU A 96 -17.80 1.09 -3.66
CA GLU A 96 -17.31 0.36 -4.83
C GLU A 96 -16.16 1.09 -5.54
N ASN A 97 -16.12 2.40 -5.47
CA ASN A 97 -15.13 3.28 -6.05
C ASN A 97 -14.58 4.15 -4.92
N PHE A 98 -13.27 4.35 -4.90
CA PHE A 98 -12.55 5.08 -3.87
C PHE A 98 -11.61 6.03 -4.58
N TYR A 99 -11.78 7.32 -4.36
CA TYR A 99 -10.90 8.32 -4.95
C TYR A 99 -10.55 9.36 -3.91
N GLY A 100 -9.37 9.94 -4.05
CA GLY A 100 -8.90 10.89 -3.06
C GLY A 100 -7.48 11.35 -3.30
N GLU A 101 -7.05 12.18 -2.38
CA GLU A 101 -5.67 12.63 -2.26
C GLU A 101 -4.99 11.80 -1.19
N LEU A 102 -3.68 11.56 -1.39
CA LEU A 102 -2.86 10.94 -0.38
C LEU A 102 -1.49 11.61 -0.29
N SER A 103 -0.93 11.63 0.90
CA SER A 103 0.47 11.97 1.11
C SER A 103 1.18 10.90 1.91
N VAL A 104 2.45 10.70 1.62
CA VAL A 104 3.32 9.74 2.30
C VAL A 104 4.60 10.44 2.71
N GLU A 105 4.95 10.34 3.99
CA GLU A 105 6.16 10.92 4.53
C GLU A 105 6.88 10.01 5.52
N ASN A 106 8.18 10.25 5.73
CA ASN A 106 8.94 9.57 6.77
C ASN A 106 10.13 10.40 7.28
N GLN A 107 10.81 9.87 8.30
CA GLN A 107 11.98 10.49 8.93
C GLN A 107 13.25 10.48 8.04
N LEU A 108 13.26 9.73 6.94
CA LEU A 108 14.38 9.70 5.98
C LEU A 108 14.29 10.84 4.94
N GLY A 109 13.27 11.69 5.03
CA GLY A 109 13.04 12.80 4.10
C GLY A 109 12.16 12.41 2.90
N LEU A 110 11.46 11.27 2.97
CA LEU A 110 10.36 11.02 2.06
C LEU A 110 9.24 12.02 2.36
N ASN A 111 8.74 12.68 1.32
CA ASN A 111 7.55 13.51 1.36
C ASN A 111 6.99 13.55 -0.07
N MET A 112 5.91 12.83 -0.30
CA MET A 112 5.24 12.74 -1.60
C MET A 112 3.75 12.96 -1.41
N ILE A 113 3.14 13.65 -2.37
CA ILE A 113 1.71 13.95 -2.40
C ILE A 113 1.17 13.52 -3.76
N GLY A 114 -0.06 13.06 -3.81
CA GLY A 114 -0.75 12.85 -5.07
C GLY A 114 -2.16 12.34 -4.83
N HIS A 115 -2.63 11.47 -5.71
CA HIS A 115 -4.01 11.02 -5.72
C HIS A 115 -4.12 9.54 -6.04
N PHE A 116 -5.31 9.00 -5.80
CA PHE A 116 -5.65 7.64 -6.13
C PHE A 116 -7.08 7.54 -6.68
N ASP A 117 -7.29 6.57 -7.57
CA ASP A 117 -8.60 6.08 -8.03
C ASP A 117 -8.58 4.55 -8.05
N PHE A 118 -9.23 3.97 -7.03
CA PHE A 118 -9.39 2.54 -6.88
C PHE A 118 -10.85 2.14 -7.05
N SER A 119 -11.08 0.90 -7.46
CA SER A 119 -12.42 0.33 -7.42
C SER A 119 -12.39 -1.12 -6.95
N LYS A 120 -13.45 -1.54 -6.25
CA LYS A 120 -13.66 -2.91 -5.80
C LYS A 120 -14.77 -3.54 -6.63
N ARG A 121 -14.50 -4.69 -7.23
CA ARG A 121 -15.46 -5.50 -7.99
C ARG A 121 -15.38 -6.94 -7.49
N GLY A 122 -16.28 -7.30 -6.58
CA GLY A 122 -16.20 -8.59 -5.88
C GLY A 122 -14.91 -8.71 -5.07
N LYS A 123 -14.06 -9.67 -5.42
CA LYS A 123 -12.74 -9.91 -4.79
C LYS A 123 -11.58 -9.18 -5.48
N THR A 124 -11.86 -8.44 -6.55
CA THR A 124 -10.84 -7.73 -7.32
C THR A 124 -10.81 -6.27 -6.94
N TRP A 125 -9.64 -5.79 -6.52
CA TRP A 125 -9.29 -4.39 -6.45
C TRP A 125 -8.65 -3.97 -7.77
N ILE A 126 -9.14 -2.89 -8.35
CA ILE A 126 -8.63 -2.28 -9.57
C ILE A 126 -8.01 -0.96 -9.17
N ILE A 127 -6.70 -0.83 -9.39
CA ILE A 127 -5.96 0.42 -9.24
C ILE A 127 -6.00 1.07 -10.62
N LYS A 128 -6.95 1.98 -10.84
CA LYS A 128 -7.02 2.70 -12.13
C LYS A 128 -5.86 3.67 -12.24
N ASP A 129 -5.59 4.37 -11.15
CA ASP A 129 -4.51 5.33 -11.04
C ASP A 129 -4.08 5.49 -9.59
N LEU A 130 -2.77 5.58 -9.40
CA LEU A 130 -2.12 6.00 -8.16
C LEU A 130 -0.92 6.83 -8.60
N GLU A 131 -0.89 8.08 -8.17
CA GLU A 131 0.22 8.99 -8.43
C GLU A 131 0.76 9.53 -7.11
N LEU A 132 2.09 9.58 -7.02
CA LEU A 132 2.82 10.20 -5.93
C LEU A 132 3.92 11.05 -6.53
N GLU A 133 3.95 12.33 -6.17
CA GLU A 133 4.95 13.29 -6.60
C GLU A 133 5.64 13.91 -5.38
N GLY A 134 6.97 13.85 -5.37
CA GLY A 134 7.83 14.57 -4.44
C GLY A 134 8.63 15.63 -5.17
N GLU A 135 9.52 16.33 -4.45
CA GLU A 135 10.27 17.47 -5.00
C GLU A 135 10.94 17.22 -6.36
N ASN A 136 11.51 16.03 -6.56
CA ASN A 136 12.22 15.69 -7.79
C ASN A 136 11.84 14.32 -8.34
N SER A 137 10.87 13.62 -7.73
CA SER A 137 10.58 12.22 -8.02
C SER A 137 9.10 11.98 -8.23
N LYS A 138 8.75 11.16 -9.21
CA LYS A 138 7.36 10.78 -9.48
C LYS A 138 7.22 9.26 -9.54
N LEU A 139 6.14 8.76 -8.98
CA LEU A 139 5.73 7.37 -9.00
C LEU A 139 4.30 7.31 -9.53
N THR A 140 4.07 6.52 -10.56
CA THR A 140 2.71 6.17 -11.01
C THR A 140 2.53 4.66 -10.99
N LEU A 141 1.34 4.22 -10.61
CA LEU A 141 0.98 2.80 -10.50
C LEU A 141 -0.45 2.60 -11.03
N ASN A 142 -0.62 1.57 -11.85
CA ASN A 142 -1.92 0.99 -12.14
C ASN A 142 -1.85 -0.54 -12.09
N GLY A 143 -3.00 -1.19 -11.99
CA GLY A 143 -3.05 -2.64 -11.97
C GLY A 143 -4.25 -3.23 -11.24
N LEU A 144 -4.09 -4.49 -10.84
CA LEU A 144 -5.11 -5.34 -10.27
C LEU A 144 -4.57 -6.10 -9.07
N TRP A 145 -5.43 -6.29 -8.07
CA TRP A 145 -5.20 -7.22 -6.97
C TRP A 145 -6.45 -8.07 -6.77
N ASN A 146 -6.33 -9.36 -7.04
CA ASN A 146 -7.32 -10.36 -6.68
C ASN A 146 -6.99 -10.88 -5.28
N GLU A 147 -7.87 -10.63 -4.31
CA GLU A 147 -7.68 -11.00 -2.91
C GLU A 147 -7.27 -12.48 -2.78
N ASN A 148 -6.13 -12.73 -2.11
CA ASN A 148 -5.52 -14.05 -1.88
C ASN A 148 -5.16 -14.87 -3.13
N GLU A 149 -5.07 -14.26 -4.31
CA GLU A 149 -4.76 -15.00 -5.53
C GLU A 149 -3.59 -14.38 -6.28
N ARG A 150 -3.75 -13.16 -6.77
CA ARG A 150 -2.82 -12.59 -7.75
C ARG A 150 -2.75 -11.08 -7.68
N ILE A 151 -1.55 -10.55 -7.86
CA ILE A 151 -1.26 -9.14 -8.03
C ILE A 151 -0.70 -8.94 -9.44
N SER A 152 -1.16 -7.90 -10.14
CA SER A 152 -0.59 -7.49 -11.42
C SER A 152 -0.46 -5.98 -11.44
N TRP A 153 0.76 -5.46 -11.48
CA TRP A 153 1.07 -4.05 -11.34
C TRP A 153 1.97 -3.57 -12.48
N TYR A 154 1.70 -2.35 -12.92
CA TYR A 154 2.51 -1.59 -13.85
C TYR A 154 2.87 -0.28 -13.16
N MET A 155 4.18 -0.07 -12.95
CA MET A 155 4.71 1.03 -12.19
C MET A 155 5.76 1.78 -12.99
N ASN A 156 5.60 3.10 -13.11
CA ASN A 156 6.64 3.98 -13.64
C ASN A 156 7.24 4.80 -12.51
N LEU A 157 8.56 4.94 -12.57
CA LEU A 157 9.37 5.71 -11.63
C LEU A 157 10.16 6.75 -12.42
N ASP A 158 10.16 7.98 -11.94
CA ASP A 158 11.01 9.05 -12.43
C ASP A 158 11.85 9.59 -11.27
N ASN A 159 13.18 9.56 -11.43
CA ASN A 159 14.17 10.14 -10.52
C ASN A 159 13.95 9.75 -9.05
N PHE A 160 13.73 8.46 -8.83
CA PHE A 160 13.37 7.91 -7.54
C PHE A 160 14.59 7.66 -6.65
N ASP A 161 14.51 8.15 -5.41
CA ASP A 161 15.55 7.99 -4.39
C ASP A 161 15.16 6.88 -3.38
N LEU A 162 15.67 5.65 -3.58
CA LEU A 162 15.45 4.54 -2.65
C LEU A 162 16.02 4.82 -1.26
N GLY A 163 17.00 5.73 -1.12
CA GLY A 163 17.53 6.16 0.17
C GLY A 163 16.47 6.74 1.10
N ARG A 164 15.37 7.27 0.53
CA ARG A 164 14.23 7.79 1.29
C ARG A 164 13.24 6.71 1.70
N TRP A 165 13.30 5.51 1.11
CA TRP A 165 12.36 4.42 1.39
C TRP A 165 12.98 3.26 2.19
N LEU A 166 14.27 3.00 1.97
CA LEU A 166 15.01 1.88 2.56
C LEU A 166 16.06 2.37 3.57
N LYS A 167 16.20 1.65 4.68
CA LYS A 167 17.22 1.96 5.68
C LYS A 167 18.63 1.60 5.18
N ASN A 168 19.61 2.47 5.44
CA ASN A 168 21.02 2.29 5.06
C ASN A 168 21.27 2.20 3.53
N GLN A 169 20.39 2.77 2.73
CA GLN A 169 20.51 2.82 1.28
C GLN A 169 21.15 4.14 0.86
N LYS A 170 22.13 4.11 -0.04
CA LYS A 170 22.71 5.32 -0.63
C LYS A 170 21.66 6.03 -1.49
N PRO A 171 21.67 7.37 -1.56
CA PRO A 171 20.76 8.10 -2.44
C PRO A 171 20.88 7.64 -3.90
N THR A 172 19.74 7.54 -4.57
CA THR A 172 19.63 7.13 -5.98
C THR A 172 18.87 8.16 -6.81
N GLU A 173 18.88 7.97 -8.12
CA GLU A 173 18.14 8.70 -9.15
C GLU A 173 17.67 7.67 -10.18
N MET A 174 16.73 6.82 -9.76
CA MET A 174 16.25 5.71 -10.60
C MET A 174 15.04 6.14 -11.39
N SER A 175 15.12 5.97 -12.70
CA SER A 175 13.98 6.10 -13.58
C SER A 175 13.74 4.81 -14.33
N GLY A 176 12.50 4.47 -14.59
CA GLY A 176 12.19 3.29 -15.36
C GLY A 176 10.80 2.70 -15.15
N LEU A 177 10.64 1.51 -15.71
CA LEU A 177 9.41 0.74 -15.73
C LEU A 177 9.59 -0.54 -14.95
N PHE A 178 8.66 -0.81 -14.05
CA PHE A 178 8.54 -2.05 -13.31
C PHE A 178 7.16 -2.67 -13.58
N ILE A 179 7.17 -3.86 -14.17
CA ILE A 179 5.97 -4.67 -14.37
C ILE A 179 6.10 -5.89 -13.47
N MET A 180 5.08 -6.15 -12.66
CA MET A 180 5.05 -7.31 -11.77
C MET A 180 3.74 -8.07 -11.93
N ASP A 181 3.87 -9.37 -11.99
CA ASP A 181 2.78 -10.32 -11.86
C ASP A 181 3.15 -11.34 -10.79
N ALA A 182 2.37 -11.41 -9.71
CA ALA A 182 2.73 -12.20 -8.54
C ALA A 182 1.55 -13.02 -8.00
N GLY A 183 1.85 -14.23 -7.54
CA GLY A 183 0.93 -15.09 -6.79
C GLY A 183 0.99 -14.81 -5.30
N LEU A 184 -0.13 -15.03 -4.61
CA LEU A 184 -0.23 -14.95 -3.16
C LEU A 184 -0.65 -16.30 -2.57
N THR A 185 -0.01 -16.70 -1.48
CA THR A 185 -0.50 -17.80 -0.63
C THR A 185 -1.78 -17.38 0.10
N ASP A 186 -2.50 -18.36 0.66
CA ASP A 186 -3.66 -18.11 1.56
C ASP A 186 -3.32 -17.24 2.78
N GLN A 187 -2.03 -17.16 3.16
CA GLN A 187 -1.53 -16.33 4.26
C GLN A 187 -1.05 -14.94 3.78
N GLY A 188 -1.19 -14.62 2.49
CA GLY A 188 -0.81 -13.33 1.90
C GLY A 188 0.69 -13.17 1.56
N ALA A 189 1.50 -14.22 1.70
CA ALA A 189 2.90 -14.19 1.27
C ALA A 189 3.06 -14.38 -0.25
N LEU A 190 4.03 -13.72 -0.88
CA LEU A 190 4.38 -13.89 -2.29
C LEU A 190 5.00 -15.27 -2.55
N ASP A 191 4.42 -16.08 -3.45
CA ASP A 191 4.90 -17.43 -3.78
C ASP A 191 5.28 -17.65 -5.25
N GLN A 192 4.83 -16.76 -6.12
CA GLN A 192 5.28 -16.63 -7.49
C GLN A 192 5.49 -15.16 -7.80
N ILE A 193 6.55 -14.84 -8.54
CA ILE A 193 6.83 -13.50 -9.02
C ILE A 193 7.38 -13.60 -10.43
N ASP A 194 6.72 -12.95 -11.38
CA ASP A 194 7.20 -12.68 -12.73
C ASP A 194 7.34 -11.16 -12.86
N MET A 195 8.57 -10.68 -13.00
CA MET A 195 8.89 -9.25 -13.04
C MET A 195 9.68 -8.91 -14.29
N THR A 196 9.33 -7.78 -14.90
CA THR A 196 10.16 -7.10 -15.90
C THR A 196 10.56 -5.76 -15.34
N ILE A 197 11.86 -5.47 -15.37
CA ILE A 197 12.41 -4.20 -14.94
C ILE A 197 13.25 -3.60 -16.06
N GLU A 198 12.99 -2.35 -16.37
CA GLU A 198 13.84 -1.47 -17.17
C GLU A 198 14.14 -0.27 -16.29
N MET A 199 15.41 -0.05 -15.95
CA MET A 199 15.80 0.98 -14.98
C MET A 199 17.14 1.58 -15.36
N ILE A 200 17.24 2.90 -15.21
CA ILE A 200 18.48 3.65 -15.32
C ILE A 200 18.73 4.33 -13.97
N GLU A 201 19.96 4.24 -13.47
CA GLU A 201 20.42 4.89 -12.25
C GLU A 201 21.65 5.76 -12.55
N ASN A 202 21.53 7.06 -12.30
CA ASN A 202 22.54 8.05 -12.74
C ASN A 202 23.42 8.60 -11.61
N LYS A 203 23.10 8.32 -10.34
CA LYS A 203 23.69 9.02 -9.20
C LYS A 203 24.61 8.15 -8.34
N LEU A 204 24.39 6.83 -8.32
CA LEU A 204 25.12 5.93 -7.43
C LEU A 204 26.64 5.90 -7.67
N PHE A 205 27.10 6.22 -8.88
CA PHE A 205 28.52 6.24 -9.25
C PHE A 205 28.96 7.61 -9.76
N ASN A 206 30.16 8.04 -9.35
CA ASN A 206 30.70 9.36 -9.73
C ASN A 206 30.99 9.52 -11.23
N GLN A 207 31.07 8.41 -11.98
CA GLN A 207 31.26 8.38 -13.43
C GLN A 207 30.50 7.18 -14.01
N GLY A 208 29.61 7.45 -14.97
CA GLY A 208 28.81 6.45 -15.68
C GLY A 208 27.37 6.32 -15.16
N GLU A 209 26.56 5.58 -15.91
CA GLU A 209 25.19 5.21 -15.56
C GLU A 209 25.11 3.69 -15.34
N ILE A 210 24.21 3.24 -14.47
CA ILE A 210 23.80 1.84 -14.42
C ILE A 210 22.53 1.72 -15.24
N SER A 211 22.51 0.81 -16.20
CA SER A 211 21.29 0.43 -16.89
C SER A 211 20.99 -1.03 -16.62
N ILE A 212 19.79 -1.30 -16.10
CA ILE A 212 19.28 -2.64 -15.81
C ILE A 212 18.09 -2.88 -16.72
N HIS A 213 18.20 -3.93 -17.52
CA HIS A 213 17.08 -4.48 -18.27
C HIS A 213 17.04 -5.97 -17.97
N GLY A 214 15.92 -6.46 -17.45
CA GLY A 214 15.86 -7.85 -17.03
C GLY A 214 14.45 -8.35 -16.80
N GLN A 215 14.31 -9.65 -17.02
CA GLN A 215 13.15 -10.41 -16.58
C GLN A 215 13.59 -11.34 -15.46
N LEU A 216 12.82 -11.37 -14.37
CA LEU A 216 13.00 -12.27 -13.24
C LEU A 216 11.75 -13.10 -13.07
N SER A 217 11.91 -14.41 -13.00
CA SER A 217 10.85 -15.34 -12.62
C SER A 217 11.27 -16.14 -11.39
N TYR A 218 10.41 -16.12 -10.37
CA TYR A 218 10.55 -16.88 -9.14
C TYR A 218 9.27 -17.68 -8.91
N ARG A 219 9.40 -18.96 -8.53
CA ARG A 219 8.27 -19.81 -8.18
C ARG A 219 8.68 -20.78 -7.08
N ILE A 220 7.86 -20.88 -6.05
CA ILE A 220 7.99 -21.94 -5.05
C ILE A 220 7.43 -23.23 -5.63
N VAL A 221 8.23 -24.29 -5.62
CA VAL A 221 7.76 -25.64 -5.96
C VAL A 221 7.43 -26.36 -4.65
N TYR A 222 6.14 -26.60 -4.40
CA TYR A 222 5.72 -27.49 -3.33
C TYR A 222 5.89 -28.94 -3.80
N TYR A 223 6.87 -29.65 -3.27
CA TYR A 223 6.95 -31.09 -3.45
C TYR A 223 5.79 -31.73 -2.69
N GLN A 224 4.81 -32.29 -3.41
CA GLN A 224 3.94 -33.29 -2.82
C GLN A 224 4.81 -34.49 -2.47
N GLN A 225 5.03 -34.71 -1.16
CA GLN A 225 5.50 -36.00 -0.71
C GLN A 225 4.39 -37.00 -1.01
N LEU A 226 4.56 -37.76 -2.09
CA LEU A 226 3.85 -39.01 -2.29
C LEU A 226 4.28 -39.92 -1.14
N ILE A 227 3.43 -40.01 -0.11
CA ILE A 227 3.57 -41.04 0.92
C ILE A 227 3.24 -42.37 0.23
N PRO A 228 4.17 -43.35 0.19
CA PRO A 228 3.94 -44.64 -0.44
C PRO A 228 2.87 -45.48 0.27
#